data_AF-A0A9E3RPR3-F1
#
_entry.id   AF-A0A9E3RPR3-F1
#
_cell.length_a   1.000
_cell.length_b   1.000
_cell.length_c   1.000
_cell.angle_alpha   90.00
_cell.angle_beta   90.00
_cell.angle_gamma   90.00
#
_symmetry.space_group_name_H-M   'P 1'
#
loop_
_entity.id
_entity.type
_entity.pdbx_description
1 polymer ?
#
loop_
_entity_poly.entity_id
_entity_poly.type
_entity_poly.pdbx_seq_one_letter_code
_entity_poly.pdbx_strand_id
1 'polypeptide(L)'
;MLDTFFDQITLRNGFYNEEGQPRYTTGSVVSGALMRGILVILIGTAISQRMSVEATWMISIILLWAYVAYPAYRQYVVFNTHVEEIENTTLCGQCRHFSSTNQLCSIYDEHVTNTYVPCEGIDWEPR
;
A
#
# COMPACT_ATOMS: atom_id res chain seq x y z
N MET A 1 3.62 -4.78 15.83
CA MET A 1 4.64 -5.33 14.88
C MET A 1 4.21 -6.67 14.28
N LEU A 2 3.70 -7.61 15.06
CA LEU A 2 3.11 -8.85 14.50
C LEU A 2 1.81 -8.58 13.73
N ASP A 3 0.96 -7.65 14.21
CA ASP A 3 -0.32 -7.34 13.58
C ASP A 3 -0.14 -6.73 12.19
N THR A 4 0.81 -5.81 12.04
CA THR A 4 1.19 -5.24 10.74
C THR A 4 1.68 -6.29 9.76
N PHE A 5 2.42 -7.32 10.23
CA PHE A 5 2.89 -8.41 9.39
C PHE A 5 1.73 -9.31 8.91
N PHE A 6 0.82 -9.68 9.81
CA PHE A 6 -0.37 -10.47 9.45
C PHE A 6 -1.33 -9.70 8.56
N ASP A 7 -1.46 -8.39 8.75
CA ASP A 7 -2.28 -7.52 7.91
C ASP A 7 -1.75 -7.44 6.49
N GLN A 8 -0.43 -7.36 6.36
CA GLN A 8 0.26 -7.40 5.09
C GLN A 8 0.04 -8.73 4.34
N ILE A 9 -0.20 -9.84 5.05
CA ILE A 9 -0.39 -11.17 4.47
C ILE A 9 -1.86 -11.47 4.13
N THR A 10 -2.79 -10.99 4.96
CA THR A 10 -4.20 -11.44 4.94
C THR A 10 -5.17 -10.52 4.20
N LEU A 11 -4.75 -9.32 3.76
CA LEU A 11 -5.61 -8.37 3.03
C LEU A 11 -6.89 -8.00 3.79
N ARG A 12 -6.88 -8.11 5.12
CA ARG A 12 -8.08 -8.19 5.95
C ARG A 12 -8.61 -6.82 6.43
N ASN A 13 -7.81 -5.76 6.39
CA ASN A 13 -8.11 -4.53 7.11
C ASN A 13 -8.31 -3.30 6.19
N GLY A 14 -9.08 -2.33 6.71
CA GLY A 14 -9.48 -1.08 6.03
C GLY A 14 -8.33 -0.10 5.75
N PHE A 15 -8.66 1.02 5.09
CA PHE A 15 -7.68 2.01 4.60
C PHE A 15 -6.96 2.81 5.68
N TYR A 16 -7.64 3.04 6.80
CA TYR A 16 -7.12 3.79 7.93
C TYR A 16 -6.91 2.85 9.12
N ASN A 17 -5.90 3.14 9.95
CA ASN A 17 -5.79 2.52 11.27
C ASN A 17 -6.78 3.17 12.26
N GLU A 18 -6.82 2.64 13.49
CA GLU A 18 -7.64 3.20 14.58
C GLU A 18 -7.22 4.63 14.93
N GLU A 19 -5.97 5.01 14.60
CA GLU A 19 -5.43 6.37 14.76
C GLU A 19 -5.75 7.32 13.59
N GLY A 20 -6.48 6.89 12.55
CA GLY A 20 -6.84 7.72 11.40
C GLY A 20 -5.72 7.99 10.38
N GLN A 21 -4.56 7.37 10.51
CA GLN A 21 -3.45 7.42 9.57
C GLN A 21 -3.66 6.44 8.40
N PRO A 22 -3.24 6.81 7.18
CA PRO A 22 -3.35 5.92 6.02
C PRO A 22 -2.43 4.70 6.20
N ARG A 23 -3.01 3.49 6.14
CA ARG A 23 -2.26 2.22 6.18
C ARG A 23 -1.58 1.90 4.85
N TYR A 24 -2.13 2.43 3.77
CA TYR A 24 -1.63 2.21 2.42
C TYR A 24 -0.84 3.44 1.97
N THR A 25 0.47 3.24 1.79
CA THR A 25 1.37 4.15 1.08
C THR A 25 1.98 3.36 -0.07
N THR A 26 2.53 4.04 -1.08
CA THR A 26 3.21 3.36 -2.18
C THR A 26 4.29 2.39 -1.66
N GLY A 27 5.03 2.79 -0.63
CA GLY A 27 6.01 1.94 0.05
C GLY A 27 5.40 0.72 0.75
N SER A 28 4.28 0.88 1.46
CA SER A 28 3.64 -0.25 2.15
C SER A 28 3.05 -1.27 1.17
N VAL A 29 2.51 -0.81 0.03
CA VAL A 29 2.04 -1.70 -1.05
C VAL A 29 3.18 -2.53 -1.63
N VAL A 30 4.30 -1.90 -1.97
CA VAL A 30 5.47 -2.59 -2.54
C VAL A 30 6.07 -3.58 -1.54
N SER A 31 6.25 -3.17 -0.28
CA SER A 31 6.77 -4.07 0.77
C SER A 31 5.83 -5.26 0.99
N GLY A 32 4.52 -5.08 0.85
CA GLY A 32 3.54 -6.16 0.97
C GLY A 32 3.63 -7.17 -0.15
N ALA A 33 3.80 -6.69 -1.38
CA ALA A 33 4.04 -7.54 -2.53
C ALA A 33 5.33 -8.35 -2.37
N LEU A 34 6.43 -7.72 -1.94
CA LEU A 34 7.71 -8.40 -1.72
C LEU A 34 7.60 -9.50 -0.66
N MET A 35 6.96 -9.22 0.47
CA MET A 35 6.78 -10.19 1.55
C MET A 35 6.00 -11.43 1.08
N ARG A 36 4.89 -11.22 0.37
CA ARG A 36 4.08 -12.32 -0.19
C ARG A 36 4.84 -13.08 -1.28
N GLY A 37 5.62 -12.39 -2.11
CA GLY A 37 6.49 -12.98 -3.12
C GLY A 37 7.53 -13.93 -2.51
N ILE A 38 8.20 -13.49 -1.46
CA ILE A 38 9.16 -14.31 -0.71
C ILE A 38 8.47 -15.56 -0.15
N LEU A 39 7.28 -15.42 0.43
CA LEU A 39 6.50 -16.56 0.93
C LEU A 39 6.17 -17.56 -0.18
N VAL A 40 5.70 -17.10 -1.33
CA VAL A 40 5.38 -17.99 -2.47
C VAL A 40 6.61 -18.73 -2.96
N ILE A 41 7.77 -18.08 -3.03
CA ILE A 41 9.04 -18.70 -3.45
C ILE A 41 9.51 -19.74 -2.43
N LEU A 42 9.48 -19.42 -1.13
CA LEU A 42 9.89 -20.36 -0.07
C LEU A 42 8.96 -21.58 -0.01
N ILE A 43 7.65 -21.38 -0.12
CA ILE A 43 6.67 -22.47 -0.14
C ILE A 43 6.81 -23.30 -1.42
N GLY A 44 6.98 -22.65 -2.57
CA GLY A 44 7.17 -23.34 -3.85
C GLY A 44 8.41 -24.24 -3.84
N THR A 45 9.54 -23.73 -3.35
CA THR A 45 10.79 -24.51 -3.25
C THR A 45 10.71 -25.64 -2.20
N ALA A 46 9.92 -25.50 -1.14
CA ALA A 46 9.67 -26.58 -0.20
C ALA A 46 8.79 -27.68 -0.82
N ILE A 47 7.78 -27.31 -1.62
CA ILE A 47 6.86 -28.24 -2.28
C ILE A 47 7.54 -29.00 -3.43
N SER A 48 8.47 -28.37 -4.14
CA SER A 48 9.18 -29.02 -5.27
C SER A 48 10.00 -30.24 -4.86
N GLN A 49 10.31 -30.41 -3.58
CA GLN A 49 10.96 -31.62 -3.07
C GLN A 49 10.03 -32.85 -3.06
N ARG A 50 8.71 -32.64 -3.12
CA ARG A 50 7.68 -33.70 -3.04
C ARG A 50 6.84 -33.86 -4.30
N MET A 51 6.85 -32.88 -5.21
CA MET A 51 6.06 -32.85 -6.44
C MET A 51 6.96 -32.69 -7.66
N SER A 52 6.43 -32.94 -8.86
CA SER A 52 7.17 -32.70 -10.10
C SER A 52 7.45 -31.20 -10.28
N VAL A 53 8.64 -30.89 -10.79
CA VAL A 53 9.09 -29.51 -11.00
C VAL A 53 8.15 -28.77 -11.95
N GLU A 54 7.59 -29.46 -12.95
CA GLU A 54 6.63 -28.91 -13.91
C GLU A 54 5.29 -28.52 -13.26
N ALA A 55 4.84 -29.23 -12.22
CA ALA A 55 3.63 -28.85 -11.52
C ALA A 55 3.88 -27.67 -10.58
N THR A 56 5.00 -27.71 -9.85
CA THR A 56 5.32 -26.68 -8.85
C THR A 56 5.55 -25.31 -9.47
N TRP A 57 6.26 -25.19 -10.61
CA TRP A 57 6.47 -23.88 -11.24
C TRP A 57 5.16 -23.24 -11.72
N MET A 58 4.24 -24.03 -12.32
CA MET A 58 2.95 -23.50 -12.77
C MET A 58 2.13 -22.98 -11.59
N ILE A 59 2.07 -23.75 -10.50
CA ILE A 59 1.37 -23.34 -9.27
C ILE A 59 1.99 -22.07 -8.70
N SER A 60 3.32 -21.98 -8.67
CA SER A 60 4.03 -20.77 -8.20
C SER A 60 3.71 -19.54 -9.05
N ILE A 61 3.64 -19.66 -10.38
CA ILE A 61 3.26 -18.53 -11.25
C ILE A 61 1.83 -18.08 -10.97
N ILE A 62 0.91 -19.02 -10.85
CA ILE A 62 -0.50 -18.71 -10.54
C ILE A 62 -0.59 -18.01 -9.18
N LEU A 63 0.16 -18.47 -8.17
CA LEU A 63 0.21 -17.83 -6.86
C LEU A 63 0.86 -16.46 -6.90
N LEU A 64 1.96 -16.27 -7.62
CA LEU A 64 2.56 -14.95 -7.80
C LEU A 64 1.58 -13.98 -8.43
N TRP A 65 0.79 -14.42 -9.41
CA TRP A 65 -0.21 -13.56 -10.01
C TRP A 65 -1.40 -13.28 -9.07
N ALA A 66 -2.05 -14.33 -8.55
CA ALA A 66 -3.30 -14.21 -7.79
C ALA A 66 -3.10 -13.71 -6.36
N TYR A 67 -2.01 -14.09 -5.70
CA TYR A 67 -1.75 -13.79 -4.29
C TYR A 67 -0.76 -12.64 -4.08
N VAL A 68 0.09 -12.33 -5.07
CA VAL A 68 1.05 -11.21 -4.96
C VAL A 68 0.62 -10.03 -5.83
N ALA A 69 0.55 -10.22 -7.15
CA ALA A 69 0.34 -9.12 -8.10
C ALA A 69 -1.07 -8.54 -8.02
N TYR A 70 -2.10 -9.38 -8.09
CA TYR A 70 -3.51 -8.94 -8.05
C TYR A 70 -3.85 -8.10 -6.80
N PRO A 71 -3.55 -8.55 -5.57
CA PRO A 71 -3.86 -7.74 -4.40
C PRO A 71 -3.00 -6.49 -4.28
N ALA A 72 -1.73 -6.53 -4.69
CA ALA A 72 -0.89 -5.34 -4.73
C ALA A 72 -1.46 -4.29 -5.70
N TYR A 73 -1.92 -4.71 -6.88
CA TYR A 73 -2.61 -3.86 -7.83
C TYR A 73 -3.89 -3.26 -7.24
N ARG A 74 -4.73 -4.08 -6.59
CA ARG A 74 -5.95 -3.58 -5.93
C ARG A 74 -5.64 -2.56 -4.84
N GLN A 75 -4.62 -2.81 -4.01
CA GLN A 75 -4.19 -1.87 -2.97
C GLN A 75 -3.69 -0.55 -3.57
N TYR A 76 -2.92 -0.63 -4.66
CA TYR A 76 -2.43 0.55 -5.38
C TYR A 76 -3.57 1.38 -5.97
N VAL A 77 -4.54 0.73 -6.62
CA VAL A 77 -5.70 1.44 -7.22
C VAL A 77 -6.46 2.20 -6.15
N VAL A 78 -6.77 1.57 -5.01
CA VAL A 78 -7.57 2.25 -3.99
C VAL A 78 -6.78 3.35 -3.28
N PHE A 79 -5.47 3.18 -3.08
CA PHE A 79 -4.59 4.26 -2.64
C PHE A 79 -4.69 5.47 -3.59
N ASN A 80 -4.54 5.24 -4.89
CA ASN A 80 -4.58 6.30 -5.88
C ASN A 80 -5.94 7.01 -5.93
N THR A 81 -7.05 6.26 -5.79
CA THR A 81 -8.39 6.88 -5.76
C THR A 81 -8.59 7.77 -4.53
N HIS A 82 -8.05 7.40 -3.37
CA HIS A 82 -8.15 8.24 -2.17
C HIS A 82 -7.23 9.46 -2.23
N VAL A 83 -6.03 9.32 -2.79
CA VAL A 83 -5.16 10.47 -3.04
C VAL A 83 -5.83 11.44 -4.01
N GLU A 84 -6.44 10.94 -5.09
CA GLU A 84 -7.18 11.76 -6.05
C GLU A 84 -8.39 12.46 -5.40
N GLU A 85 -9.09 11.79 -4.48
CA GLU A 85 -10.17 12.41 -3.69
C GLU A 85 -9.63 13.56 -2.83
N ILE A 86 -8.51 13.37 -2.12
CA ILE A 86 -7.86 14.41 -1.32
C ILE A 86 -7.39 15.56 -2.22
N GLU A 87 -6.83 15.26 -3.39
CA GLU A 87 -6.35 16.27 -4.34
C GLU A 87 -7.49 17.19 -4.83
N ASN A 88 -8.67 16.62 -5.05
CA ASN A 88 -9.81 17.36 -5.58
C ASN A 88 -10.67 18.04 -4.51
N THR A 89 -10.73 17.49 -3.29
CA THR A 89 -11.68 17.94 -2.25
C THR A 89 -11.05 18.80 -1.17
N THR A 90 -9.72 18.75 -0.98
CA THR A 90 -9.04 19.43 0.12
C THR A 90 -8.14 20.58 -0.36
N LEU A 91 -7.94 21.57 0.51
CA LEU A 91 -6.97 22.65 0.28
C LEU A 91 -5.55 22.09 0.11
N CYS A 92 -5.19 21.05 0.86
CA CYS A 92 -3.90 20.37 0.74
C CYS A 92 -3.65 19.83 -0.67
N GLY A 93 -4.70 19.37 -1.36
CA GLY A 93 -4.62 18.87 -2.73
C GLY A 93 -4.07 19.89 -3.74
N GLN A 94 -4.40 21.15 -3.52
CA GLN A 94 -3.95 22.28 -4.35
C GLN A 94 -2.62 22.88 -3.87
N CYS A 95 -2.04 22.33 -2.78
CA CYS A 95 -0.81 22.83 -2.19
C CYS A 95 0.43 22.34 -2.93
N ARG A 96 1.39 23.23 -3.15
CA ARG A 96 2.70 22.89 -3.74
C ARG A 96 3.47 21.85 -2.93
N HIS A 97 3.28 21.85 -1.61
CA HIS A 97 4.00 20.99 -0.68
C HIS A 97 3.38 19.60 -0.49
N PHE A 98 2.22 19.33 -1.09
CA PHE A 98 1.59 18.02 -1.02
C PHE A 98 2.29 17.01 -1.92
N SER A 99 2.61 15.83 -1.38
CA SER A 99 3.16 14.70 -2.12
C SER A 99 2.09 13.63 -2.33
N SER A 100 1.65 13.46 -3.58
CA SER A 100 0.64 12.45 -3.95
C SER A 100 1.14 11.01 -3.78
N THR A 101 2.44 10.77 -3.95
CA THR A 101 3.02 9.42 -3.81
C THR A 101 2.94 8.87 -2.39
N ASN A 102 3.05 9.73 -1.39
CA ASN A 102 3.11 9.35 0.01
C ASN A 102 1.95 9.92 0.85
N GLN A 103 1.02 10.68 0.24
CA GLN A 103 -0.10 11.33 0.93
C GLN A 103 0.37 12.18 2.14
N LEU A 104 1.44 12.95 1.95
CA LEU A 104 2.07 13.74 3.03
C LEU A 104 2.31 15.19 2.65
N CYS A 105 2.39 16.04 3.67
CA CYS A 105 2.89 17.40 3.55
C CYS A 105 4.42 17.41 3.71
N SER A 106 5.15 17.87 2.69
CA SER A 106 6.62 17.86 2.69
C SER A 106 7.29 18.82 3.68
N ILE A 107 6.55 19.77 4.27
CA ILE A 107 7.08 20.70 5.28
C ILE A 107 7.01 20.09 6.68
N TYR A 108 5.88 19.47 7.01
CA TYR A 108 5.59 18.98 8.35
C TYR A 108 5.84 17.47 8.49
N ASP A 109 6.10 16.77 7.38
CA ASP A 109 6.25 15.30 7.31
C ASP A 109 5.06 14.53 7.90
N GLU A 110 3.87 15.14 7.85
CA GLU A 110 2.63 14.58 8.37
C GLU A 110 1.69 14.14 7.25
N HIS A 111 0.95 13.05 7.50
CA HIS A 111 -0.01 12.51 6.55
C HIS A 111 -1.27 13.38 6.51
N VAL A 112 -1.70 13.73 5.30
CA VAL A 112 -2.91 14.52 5.08
C VAL A 112 -4.11 13.59 5.02
N THR A 113 -5.22 13.97 5.66
CA THR A 113 -6.51 13.27 5.51
C THR A 113 -7.59 14.27 5.10
N ASN A 114 -8.78 13.77 4.72
CA ASN A 114 -9.90 14.63 4.34
C ASN A 114 -10.33 15.61 5.45
N THR A 115 -10.05 15.29 6.70
CA THR A 115 -10.44 16.09 7.87
C THR A 115 -9.25 16.73 8.59
N TYR A 116 -8.02 16.43 8.16
CA TYR A 116 -6.81 16.86 8.86
C TYR A 116 -5.84 17.57 7.91
N VAL A 117 -5.57 18.84 8.23
CA VAL A 117 -4.67 19.73 7.50
C VAL A 117 -3.50 20.07 8.42
N PRO A 118 -2.29 19.54 8.17
CA PRO A 118 -1.12 19.71 9.07
C PRO A 118 -0.69 21.16 9.28
N CYS A 119 -0.71 21.98 8.22
CA CYS A 119 -0.25 23.36 8.26
C CYS A 119 -1.31 24.36 8.75
N GLU A 120 -2.53 23.89 9.04
CA GLU A 120 -3.72 24.71 9.33
C GLU A 120 -3.99 25.86 8.31
N GLY A 121 -3.38 25.78 7.12
CA GLY A 121 -3.45 26.81 6.08
C GLY A 121 -2.43 27.95 6.21
N ILE A 122 -1.52 27.94 7.19
CA ILE A 122 -0.53 28.99 7.41
C ILE A 122 0.54 28.99 6.31
N ASP A 123 1.13 27.82 6.06
CA ASP A 123 2.18 27.60 5.07
C ASP A 123 1.62 26.99 3.76
N TRP A 124 0.38 27.34 3.42
CA TRP A 124 -0.24 26.87 2.18
C TRP A 124 0.20 27.72 0.98
N GLU A 125 0.71 27.07 -0.06
CA GLU A 125 1.08 27.71 -1.32
C GLU A 125 0.33 27.07 -2.50
N PRO A 126 -0.30 27.86 -3.39
CA PRO A 126 -0.96 27.33 -4.57
C PRO A 126 0.04 26.69 -5.55
N ARG A 127 -0.35 25.58 -6.18
CA ARG A 127 0.36 24.96 -7.30
C ARG A 127 0.24 25.74 -8.60
#